data_AF-A0A2V7S8C2-F1
#
_entry.id   AF-A0A2V7S8C2-F1
#
_cell.length_a   1.000
_cell.length_b   1.000
_cell.length_c   1.000
_cell.angle_alpha   90.00
_cell.angle_beta   90.00
_cell.angle_gamma   90.00
#
_symmetry.space_group_name_H-M   'P 1'
#
loop_
_entity.id
_entity.type
_entity.pdbx_description
1 polymer ?
#
loop_
_entity_poly.entity_id
_entity_poly.type
_entity_poly.pdbx_seq_one_letter_code
_entity_poly.pdbx_strand_id
1 'polypeptide(L)'
;MQMATGSERGVALAMALGAIVIIGVIVAGAVFVATQDYRMAANTVRETRALALADLGLNRVVNDWQTSYNTSLQTGDTLKRTYNVRGGTVTVLLTRLPGPFFWAVSEGTAGGLGSQASARRRYGTLFRLNTPQVNTLGAITTQGQITVSGNVTVNGNDVTPTGWPSCTTQNVAGAAISPTTTYTPNGGAVSIQGNPSVLTTSAAGDTNTYFSYGGSNYQSLAATANLTYPTGLVLTGIQPIAVGAVCQVSSVPANWGDPNRASPAGACEKYFPIIHVLGDMKVTTGRGQGVLLVDGDFTAAGNFVFTGLVITRGSFKTSGTGNKFTGAVLAANVSVDDDATLTGNTTIQYSSCALGTVLSSSATFPKQAKERGWVDAY
;
A
#
# COMPACT_ATOMS: atom_id res chain seq x y z
N MET A 1 -43.10 60.83 77.90
CA MET A 1 -43.96 59.84 77.22
C MET A 1 -43.08 58.65 76.88
N GLN A 2 -43.04 57.64 77.76
CA GLN A 2 -42.23 56.43 77.59
C GLN A 2 -42.87 55.54 76.52
N MET A 3 -42.15 55.27 75.43
CA MET A 3 -42.52 54.21 74.50
C MET A 3 -42.09 52.86 75.11
N ALA A 4 -43.07 51.98 75.29
CA ALA A 4 -42.88 50.64 75.80
C ALA A 4 -42.12 49.77 74.80
N THR A 5 -40.97 49.22 75.20
CA THR A 5 -40.28 48.14 74.47
C THR A 5 -40.97 46.83 74.79
N GLY A 6 -41.94 46.42 73.94
CA GLY A 6 -42.53 45.08 73.98
C GLY A 6 -41.47 44.01 73.70
N SER A 7 -41.52 42.87 74.39
CA SER A 7 -40.49 41.84 74.26
C SER A 7 -40.59 41.10 72.91
N GLU A 8 -39.87 41.55 71.89
CA GLU A 8 -39.74 40.89 70.56
C GLU A 8 -38.84 39.63 70.57
N ARG A 9 -38.49 39.10 71.75
CA ARG A 9 -37.51 38.01 71.91
C ARG A 9 -37.93 36.67 71.29
N GLY A 10 -39.24 36.42 71.14
CA GLY A 10 -39.75 35.17 70.53
C GLY A 10 -39.75 35.17 68.99
N VAL A 11 -40.02 36.32 68.36
CA VAL A 11 -40.10 36.45 66.90
C VAL A 11 -38.71 36.51 66.27
N ALA A 12 -37.74 37.14 66.94
CA ALA A 12 -36.36 37.21 66.48
C ALA A 12 -35.69 35.83 66.36
N LEU A 13 -35.95 34.91 67.28
CA LEU A 13 -35.42 33.53 67.24
C LEU A 13 -36.01 32.76 66.05
N ALA A 14 -37.33 32.85 65.82
CA ALA A 14 -37.99 32.18 64.72
C ALA A 14 -37.53 32.71 63.35
N MET A 15 -37.34 34.03 63.22
CA MET A 15 -36.78 34.64 62.01
C MET A 15 -35.32 34.22 61.76
N ALA A 16 -34.49 34.15 62.81
CA ALA A 16 -33.10 33.71 62.69
C ALA A 16 -33.01 32.23 62.27
N LEU A 17 -33.85 31.35 62.83
CA LEU A 17 -33.91 29.94 62.43
C LEU A 17 -34.40 29.77 60.99
N GLY A 18 -35.44 30.52 60.58
CA GLY A 18 -35.91 30.54 59.20
C GLY A 18 -34.83 31.01 58.21
N ALA A 19 -34.09 32.07 58.57
CA ALA A 19 -32.99 32.57 57.76
C ALA A 19 -31.85 31.56 57.61
N ILE A 20 -31.47 30.86 58.69
CA ILE A 20 -30.42 29.82 58.64
C ILE A 20 -30.84 28.65 57.75
N VAL A 21 -32.09 28.21 57.81
CA VAL A 21 -32.60 27.13 56.94
C VAL A 21 -32.56 27.57 55.48
N ILE A 22 -32.99 28.79 55.16
CA ILE A 22 -32.94 29.34 53.80
C ILE A 22 -31.50 29.42 53.30
N ILE A 23 -30.57 29.93 54.10
CA ILE A 23 -29.14 29.99 53.75
C ILE A 23 -28.59 28.57 53.54
N GLY A 24 -28.94 27.62 54.40
CA GLY A 24 -28.53 26.21 54.28
C GLY A 24 -29.00 25.58 52.97
N VAL A 25 -30.25 25.82 52.56
CA VAL A 25 -30.79 25.35 51.28
C VAL A 25 -30.08 26.00 50.09
N ILE A 26 -29.81 27.30 50.15
CA ILE A 26 -29.09 28.02 49.08
C ILE A 26 -27.65 27.51 48.93
N VAL A 27 -26.92 27.36 50.03
CA VAL A 27 -25.53 26.85 50.03
C VAL A 27 -25.49 25.42 49.54
N ALA A 28 -26.39 24.55 50.01
CA ALA A 28 -26.49 23.18 49.53
C ALA A 28 -26.80 23.13 48.03
N GLY A 29 -27.71 23.98 47.53
CA GLY A 29 -28.02 24.12 46.12
C GLY A 29 -26.81 24.57 45.29
N ALA A 30 -26.06 25.59 45.75
CA ALA A 30 -24.87 26.08 45.07
C ALA A 30 -23.74 25.03 45.01
N VAL A 31 -23.49 24.33 46.12
CA VAL A 31 -22.50 23.24 46.18
C VAL A 31 -22.91 22.10 45.26
N PHE A 32 -24.20 21.72 45.24
CA PHE A 32 -24.70 20.67 44.35
C PHE A 32 -24.48 21.03 42.88
N VAL A 33 -24.87 22.23 42.44
CA VAL A 33 -24.64 22.70 41.06
C VAL A 33 -23.15 22.69 40.71
N ALA A 34 -22.29 23.24 41.58
CA ALA A 34 -20.84 23.27 41.34
C ALA A 34 -20.23 21.85 41.21
N THR A 35 -20.70 20.88 42.00
CA THR A 35 -20.23 19.49 41.88
C THR A 35 -20.72 18.81 40.60
N GLN A 36 -21.91 19.15 40.09
CA GLN A 36 -22.40 18.67 38.81
C GLN A 36 -21.58 19.26 37.66
N ASP A 37 -21.34 20.57 37.67
CA ASP A 37 -20.55 21.25 36.64
C ASP A 37 -19.13 20.70 36.56
N TYR A 38 -18.50 20.43 37.70
CA TYR A 38 -17.17 19.83 37.72
C TYR A 38 -17.16 18.42 37.10
N ARG A 39 -18.17 17.60 37.39
CA ARG A 39 -18.30 16.25 36.81
C ARG A 39 -18.58 16.31 35.31
N MET A 40 -19.45 17.22 34.88
CA MET A 40 -19.76 17.43 33.47
C MET A 40 -18.51 17.89 32.70
N ALA A 41 -17.81 18.91 33.19
CA ALA A 41 -16.59 19.43 32.57
C ALA A 41 -15.50 18.35 32.49
N ALA A 42 -15.28 17.59 33.57
CA ALA A 42 -14.30 16.51 33.58
C ALA A 42 -14.66 15.39 32.59
N ASN A 43 -15.94 15.07 32.43
CA ASN A 43 -16.41 14.08 31.46
C ASN A 43 -16.24 14.60 30.03
N THR A 44 -16.63 15.83 29.74
CA THR A 44 -16.45 16.46 28.42
C THR A 44 -14.98 16.46 28.01
N VAL A 45 -14.05 16.82 28.89
CA VAL A 45 -12.61 16.79 28.58
C VAL A 45 -12.12 15.39 28.23
N ARG A 46 -12.58 14.35 28.95
CA ARG A 46 -12.20 12.96 28.66
C ARG A 46 -12.81 12.47 27.35
N GLU A 47 -14.04 12.86 27.07
CA GLU A 47 -14.74 12.52 25.84
C GLU A 47 -14.07 13.16 24.63
N THR A 48 -13.72 14.45 24.67
CA THR A 48 -12.94 15.12 23.61
C THR A 48 -11.57 14.47 23.42
N ARG A 49 -10.92 14.01 24.51
CA ARG A 49 -9.67 13.27 24.41
C ARG A 49 -9.87 11.90 23.75
N ALA A 50 -10.87 11.13 24.17
CA ALA A 50 -11.18 9.83 23.58
C ALA A 50 -11.50 9.95 22.08
N LEU A 51 -12.21 11.02 21.69
CA LEU A 51 -12.49 11.38 20.30
C LEU A 51 -11.20 11.62 19.50
N ALA A 52 -10.33 12.51 19.97
CA ALA A 52 -9.05 12.79 19.33
C ALA A 52 -8.14 11.54 19.24
N LEU A 53 -8.22 10.66 20.25
CA LEU A 53 -7.52 9.37 20.24
C LEU A 53 -8.09 8.40 19.19
N ALA A 54 -9.41 8.36 19.01
CA ALA A 54 -10.05 7.58 17.96
C ALA A 54 -9.62 8.08 16.57
N ASP A 55 -9.62 9.40 16.34
CA ASP A 55 -9.14 10.01 15.09
C ASP A 55 -7.67 9.73 14.83
N LEU A 56 -6.83 9.79 15.87
CA LEU A 56 -5.42 9.45 15.76
C LEU A 56 -5.22 8.02 15.23
N GLY A 57 -6.01 7.06 15.71
CA GLY A 57 -5.89 5.68 15.25
C GLY A 57 -6.24 5.49 13.78
N LEU A 58 -7.25 6.20 13.27
CA LEU A 58 -7.58 6.16 11.84
C LEU A 58 -6.45 6.76 10.98
N ASN A 59 -5.87 7.87 11.41
CA ASN A 59 -4.73 8.48 10.72
C ASN A 59 -3.47 7.60 10.75
N ARG A 60 -3.26 6.84 11.85
CA ARG A 60 -2.15 5.88 11.95
C ARG A 60 -2.24 4.72 10.96
N VAL A 61 -3.45 4.30 10.56
CA VAL A 61 -3.60 3.21 9.58
C VAL A 61 -2.85 3.51 8.28
N VAL A 62 -2.92 4.76 7.81
CA VAL A 62 -2.24 5.18 6.57
C VAL A 62 -0.73 5.24 6.75
N ASN A 63 -0.25 5.73 7.89
CA ASN A 63 1.18 5.91 8.15
C ASN A 63 1.90 4.59 8.47
N ASP A 64 1.23 3.68 9.18
CA ASP A 64 1.79 2.42 9.67
C ASP A 64 1.41 1.24 8.76
N TRP A 65 0.91 1.50 7.55
CA TRP A 65 0.48 0.46 6.61
C TRP A 65 1.65 -0.43 6.20
N GLN A 66 1.46 -1.74 6.26
CA GLN A 66 2.45 -2.72 5.77
C GLN A 66 1.86 -3.46 4.57
N THR A 67 2.62 -3.55 3.48
CA THR A 67 2.18 -4.24 2.24
C THR A 67 1.90 -5.73 2.46
N SER A 68 2.50 -6.34 3.50
CA SER A 68 2.19 -7.71 3.91
C SER A 68 0.70 -7.92 4.25
N TYR A 69 0.00 -6.89 4.73
CA TYR A 69 -1.44 -6.96 5.03
C TYR A 69 -2.28 -7.22 3.79
N ASN A 70 -1.80 -6.81 2.61
CA ASN A 70 -2.48 -7.01 1.33
C ASN A 70 -2.54 -8.48 0.94
N THR A 71 -1.58 -9.30 1.38
CA THR A 71 -1.42 -10.71 0.97
C THR A 71 -1.62 -11.72 2.11
N SER A 72 -1.38 -11.32 3.36
CA SER A 72 -1.53 -12.19 4.52
C SER A 72 -2.97 -12.31 5.00
N LEU A 73 -3.78 -11.24 4.86
CA LEU A 73 -5.16 -11.21 5.32
C LEU A 73 -6.10 -11.70 4.21
N GLN A 74 -6.88 -12.73 4.52
CA GLN A 74 -8.00 -13.19 3.70
C GLN A 74 -9.23 -12.32 3.96
N THR A 75 -10.18 -12.31 3.03
CA THR A 75 -11.46 -11.64 3.23
C THR A 75 -12.15 -12.13 4.51
N GLY A 76 -12.50 -11.20 5.40
CA GLY A 76 -13.07 -11.48 6.71
C GLY A 76 -12.05 -11.45 7.86
N ASP A 77 -10.75 -11.62 7.57
CA ASP A 77 -9.71 -11.54 8.60
C ASP A 77 -9.64 -10.16 9.22
N THR A 78 -9.41 -10.11 10.53
CA THR A 78 -9.28 -8.87 11.29
C THR A 78 -7.95 -8.79 12.01
N LEU A 79 -7.20 -7.72 11.75
CA LEU A 79 -5.95 -7.38 12.41
C LEU A 79 -6.21 -6.36 13.53
N LYS A 80 -5.75 -6.67 14.75
CA LYS A 80 -5.79 -5.73 15.88
C LYS A 80 -4.44 -5.06 16.09
N ARG A 81 -4.45 -3.73 16.25
CA ARG A 81 -3.30 -2.91 16.61
C ARG A 81 -3.66 -2.05 17.80
N THR A 82 -2.78 -1.96 18.80
CA THR A 82 -3.00 -1.15 19.99
C THR A 82 -1.80 -0.24 20.20
N TYR A 83 -2.06 1.05 20.40
CA TYR A 83 -1.07 2.09 20.60
C TYR A 83 -1.32 2.76 21.96
N ASN A 84 -0.27 2.81 22.78
CA ASN A 84 -0.31 3.57 24.02
C ASN A 84 0.23 4.98 23.73
N VAL A 85 -0.55 6.00 24.07
CA VAL A 85 -0.19 7.40 23.84
C VAL A 85 -0.43 8.21 25.10
N ARG A 86 0.16 9.39 25.18
CA ARG A 86 -0.02 10.25 26.36
C ARG A 86 -1.51 10.61 26.51
N GLY A 87 -2.10 10.19 27.62
CA GLY A 87 -3.50 10.49 27.95
C GLY A 87 -4.51 9.39 27.61
N GLY A 88 -4.08 8.25 27.04
CA GLY A 88 -4.98 7.12 26.80
C GLY A 88 -4.41 6.01 25.91
N THR A 89 -5.28 5.12 25.48
CA THR A 89 -4.95 4.00 24.59
C THR A 89 -5.81 4.07 23.33
N VAL A 90 -5.22 3.75 22.19
CA VAL A 90 -5.89 3.64 20.90
C VAL A 90 -5.86 2.19 20.46
N THR A 91 -6.99 1.62 20.09
CA THR A 91 -7.06 0.29 19.48
C THR A 91 -7.71 0.39 18.11
N VAL A 92 -7.02 -0.11 17.09
CA VAL A 92 -7.51 -0.20 15.72
C VAL A 92 -7.78 -1.66 15.36
N LEU A 93 -8.97 -1.92 14.82
CA LEU A 93 -9.35 -3.18 14.20
C LEU A 93 -9.45 -2.96 12.69
N LEU A 94 -8.62 -3.66 11.93
CA LEU A 94 -8.58 -3.58 10.49
C LEU A 94 -9.09 -4.89 9.90
N THR A 95 -10.28 -4.88 9.29
CA THR A 95 -10.90 -6.04 8.67
C THR A 95 -10.74 -6.00 7.15
N ARG A 96 -10.24 -7.08 6.55
CA ARG A 96 -10.15 -7.21 5.09
C ARG A 96 -11.53 -7.45 4.50
N LEU A 97 -11.91 -6.62 3.53
CA LEU A 97 -13.13 -6.78 2.75
C LEU A 97 -12.78 -7.36 1.35
N PRO A 98 -13.77 -7.87 0.58
CA PRO A 98 -13.54 -8.28 -0.80
C PRO A 98 -12.91 -7.16 -1.64
N GLY A 99 -12.02 -7.53 -2.55
CA GLY A 99 -11.34 -6.57 -3.44
C GLY A 99 -10.26 -5.74 -2.73
N PRO A 100 -10.09 -4.45 -3.11
CA PRO A 100 -9.05 -3.57 -2.57
C PRO A 100 -9.47 -2.87 -1.26
N PHE A 101 -10.51 -3.36 -0.57
CA PHE A 101 -11.14 -2.63 0.53
C PHE A 101 -10.77 -3.18 1.89
N PHE A 102 -10.67 -2.27 2.85
CA PHE A 102 -10.49 -2.59 4.27
C PHE A 102 -11.42 -1.72 5.12
N TRP A 103 -12.01 -2.32 6.13
CA TRP A 103 -12.77 -1.60 7.14
C TRP A 103 -11.90 -1.40 8.37
N ALA A 104 -11.63 -0.15 8.74
CA ALA A 104 -10.86 0.17 9.93
C ALA A 104 -11.80 0.75 10.99
N VAL A 105 -11.72 0.23 12.21
CA VAL A 105 -12.42 0.75 13.38
C VAL A 105 -11.38 1.14 14.41
N SER A 106 -11.26 2.43 14.69
CA SER A 106 -10.39 2.97 15.73
C SER A 106 -11.19 3.32 16.97
N GLU A 107 -10.65 2.96 18.12
CA GLU A 107 -11.23 3.14 19.43
C GLU A 107 -10.24 3.86 20.33
N GLY A 108 -10.58 5.09 20.70
CA GLY A 108 -9.83 5.88 21.66
C GLY A 108 -10.41 5.73 23.06
N THR A 109 -9.57 5.42 24.04
CA THR A 109 -9.96 5.36 25.45
C THR A 109 -9.12 6.36 26.24
N ALA A 110 -9.77 7.29 26.94
CA ALA A 110 -9.13 8.31 27.78
C ALA A 110 -9.49 8.10 29.26
N GLY A 111 -8.51 8.22 30.15
CA GLY A 111 -8.64 7.91 31.58
C GLY A 111 -7.82 6.68 31.99
N GLY A 112 -7.64 6.45 33.29
CA GLY A 112 -6.88 5.29 33.79
C GLY A 112 -7.65 3.97 33.61
N LEU A 113 -6.93 2.90 33.25
CA LEU A 113 -7.47 1.53 33.23
C LEU A 113 -8.09 1.19 34.59
N GLY A 114 -9.37 0.81 34.59
CA GLY A 114 -10.11 0.47 35.82
C GLY A 114 -10.62 1.66 36.64
N SER A 115 -10.39 2.90 36.19
CA SER A 115 -11.04 4.07 36.79
C SER A 115 -12.52 4.13 36.36
N GLN A 116 -13.42 4.38 37.32
CA GLN A 116 -14.83 4.71 37.02
C GLN A 116 -14.98 6.00 36.18
N ALA A 117 -13.88 6.69 35.92
CA ALA A 117 -13.79 7.96 35.24
C ALA A 117 -13.03 7.82 33.90
N SER A 118 -13.45 6.87 33.06
CA SER A 118 -12.93 6.66 31.70
C SER A 118 -13.96 7.04 30.64
N ALA A 119 -13.49 7.53 29.50
CA ALA A 119 -14.31 7.80 28.32
C ALA A 119 -13.78 6.98 27.14
N ARG A 120 -14.69 6.53 26.27
CA ARG A 120 -14.37 5.76 25.08
C ARG A 120 -15.13 6.36 23.90
N ARG A 121 -14.46 6.46 22.75
CA ARG A 121 -15.05 6.86 21.47
C ARG A 121 -14.55 5.94 20.37
N ARG A 122 -15.41 5.62 19.41
CA ARG A 122 -15.07 4.70 18.32
C ARG A 122 -15.53 5.23 16.96
N TYR A 123 -14.59 5.26 16.01
CA TYR A 123 -14.84 5.63 14.62
C TYR A 123 -14.47 4.53 13.65
N GLY A 124 -15.38 4.26 12.71
CA GLY A 124 -15.15 3.35 11.60
C GLY A 124 -14.94 4.09 10.30
N THR A 125 -14.04 3.63 9.43
CA THR A 125 -13.85 4.17 8.07
C THR A 125 -13.52 3.06 7.07
N LEU A 126 -13.92 3.28 5.82
CA LEU A 126 -13.55 2.44 4.69
C LEU A 126 -12.25 2.97 4.06
N PHE A 127 -11.28 2.09 3.96
CA PHE A 127 -10.06 2.29 3.18
C PHE A 127 -10.11 1.52 1.87
N ARG A 128 -9.56 2.12 0.81
CA ARG A 128 -9.32 1.47 -0.49
C ARG A 128 -7.83 1.51 -0.80
N LEU A 129 -7.23 0.38 -1.18
CA LEU A 129 -5.87 0.34 -1.70
C LEU A 129 -5.75 1.18 -2.97
N ASN A 130 -4.78 2.10 -2.97
CA ASN A 130 -4.41 2.87 -4.16
C ASN A 130 -3.44 2.04 -5.00
N THR A 131 -3.97 1.14 -5.82
CA THR A 131 -3.16 0.29 -6.71
C THR A 131 -2.68 1.11 -7.92
N PRO A 132 -1.37 1.11 -8.24
CA PRO A 132 -0.85 1.82 -9.41
C PRO A 132 -1.56 1.37 -10.69
N GLN A 133 -2.04 2.32 -11.49
CA GLN A 133 -2.70 2.05 -12.76
C GLN A 133 -1.69 2.21 -13.89
N VAL A 134 -1.00 1.12 -14.23
CA VAL A 134 0.05 1.12 -15.26
C VAL A 134 -0.59 0.88 -16.61
N ASN A 135 -0.32 1.77 -17.57
CA ASN A 135 -0.83 1.63 -18.92
C ASN A 135 0.04 0.66 -19.73
N THR A 136 -0.31 -0.62 -19.71
CA THR A 136 0.40 -1.65 -20.46
C THR A 136 -0.14 -1.74 -21.88
N LEU A 137 0.59 -1.16 -22.84
CA LEU A 137 0.21 -1.13 -24.26
C LEU A 137 0.57 -2.43 -25.00
N GLY A 138 1.57 -3.15 -24.50
CA GLY A 138 1.99 -4.45 -25.02
C GLY A 138 2.76 -5.26 -23.97
N ALA A 139 3.12 -6.51 -24.31
CA ALA A 139 3.97 -7.34 -23.45
C ALA A 139 5.31 -6.67 -23.15
N ILE A 140 5.85 -5.98 -24.17
CA ILE A 140 6.89 -4.98 -24.03
C ILE A 140 6.40 -3.63 -24.57
N THR A 141 6.63 -2.54 -23.84
CA THR A 141 6.36 -1.17 -24.27
C THR A 141 7.67 -0.38 -24.20
N THR A 142 8.04 0.31 -25.28
CA THR A 142 9.31 1.04 -25.36
C THR A 142 9.24 2.30 -26.21
N GLN A 143 10.03 3.29 -25.80
CA GLN A 143 10.10 4.59 -26.44
C GLN A 143 11.09 4.64 -27.61
N GLY A 144 12.16 3.84 -27.58
CA GLY A 144 13.21 3.77 -28.61
C GLY A 144 13.14 2.51 -29.47
N GLN A 145 14.24 2.19 -30.15
CA GLN A 145 14.26 1.07 -31.10
C GLN A 145 14.22 -0.28 -30.37
N ILE A 146 13.57 -1.26 -31.02
CA ILE A 146 13.62 -2.66 -30.59
C ILE A 146 14.49 -3.43 -31.56
N THR A 147 15.58 -3.98 -31.04
CA THR A 147 16.42 -4.94 -31.76
C THR A 147 16.20 -6.33 -31.18
N VAL A 148 15.76 -7.27 -32.02
CA VAL A 148 15.50 -8.65 -31.59
C VAL A 148 16.37 -9.60 -32.40
N SER A 149 17.14 -10.46 -31.73
CA SER A 149 18.02 -11.42 -32.39
C SER A 149 18.03 -12.78 -31.69
N GLY A 150 18.12 -13.87 -32.44
CA GLY A 150 18.12 -15.23 -31.90
C GLY A 150 16.72 -15.82 -31.77
N ASN A 151 16.48 -16.61 -30.72
CA ASN A 151 15.21 -17.30 -30.47
C ASN A 151 14.41 -16.55 -29.39
N VAL A 152 13.77 -15.46 -29.78
CA VAL A 152 13.01 -14.60 -28.86
C VAL A 152 11.52 -14.71 -29.12
N THR A 153 10.75 -14.93 -28.06
CA THR A 153 9.29 -14.90 -28.10
C THR A 153 8.78 -13.75 -27.25
N VAL A 154 8.00 -12.85 -27.86
CA VAL A 154 7.26 -11.78 -27.18
C VAL A 154 5.78 -12.00 -27.46
N ASN A 155 4.99 -12.25 -26.42
CA ASN A 155 3.59 -12.63 -26.57
C ASN A 155 2.67 -11.72 -25.74
N GLY A 156 1.87 -10.91 -26.41
CA GLY A 156 0.83 -10.05 -25.84
C GLY A 156 -0.50 -10.76 -25.58
N ASN A 157 -0.66 -12.02 -25.99
CA ASN A 157 -1.84 -12.80 -25.64
C ASN A 157 -1.81 -13.12 -24.15
N ASP A 158 -2.84 -12.71 -23.42
CA ASP A 158 -2.86 -12.73 -21.97
C ASP A 158 -3.06 -14.14 -21.43
N VAL A 159 -2.14 -14.55 -20.55
CA VAL A 159 -2.12 -15.88 -19.94
C VAL A 159 -2.05 -15.75 -18.43
N THR A 160 -2.89 -16.49 -17.72
CA THR A 160 -2.73 -16.69 -16.28
C THR A 160 -1.58 -17.67 -16.04
N PRO A 161 -0.51 -17.30 -15.31
CA PRO A 161 0.60 -18.20 -15.06
C PRO A 161 0.15 -19.35 -14.15
N THR A 162 0.73 -20.53 -14.31
CA THR A 162 0.32 -21.72 -13.55
C THR A 162 0.35 -21.47 -12.04
N GLY A 163 -0.77 -21.77 -11.37
CA GLY A 163 -0.93 -21.62 -9.92
C GLY A 163 -1.16 -20.18 -9.43
N TRP A 164 -1.16 -19.18 -10.31
CA TRP A 164 -1.51 -17.81 -9.94
C TRP A 164 -3.03 -17.60 -9.90
N PRO A 165 -3.52 -16.60 -9.13
CA PRO A 165 -4.94 -16.26 -9.14
C PRO A 165 -5.42 -15.94 -10.56
N SER A 166 -6.58 -16.50 -10.94
CA SER A 166 -7.20 -16.19 -12.22
C SER A 166 -7.86 -14.81 -12.21
N CYS A 167 -7.95 -14.21 -13.39
CA CYS A 167 -8.58 -12.92 -13.61
C CYS A 167 -9.22 -12.89 -15.00
N THR A 168 -10.00 -11.85 -15.30
CA THR A 168 -10.48 -11.60 -16.67
C THR A 168 -9.27 -11.21 -17.53
N THR A 169 -8.95 -12.06 -18.50
CA THR A 169 -7.81 -11.82 -19.37
C THR A 169 -8.18 -10.89 -20.53
N GLN A 170 -7.25 -10.02 -20.90
CA GLN A 170 -7.38 -9.11 -22.03
C GLN A 170 -6.04 -9.04 -22.76
N ASN A 171 -6.02 -9.50 -24.01
CA ASN A 171 -4.83 -9.45 -24.85
C ASN A 171 -4.40 -8.00 -25.11
N VAL A 172 -3.09 -7.82 -25.21
CA VAL A 172 -2.43 -6.57 -25.59
C VAL A 172 -1.58 -6.79 -26.83
N ALA A 173 -0.89 -5.74 -27.30
CA ALA A 173 0.07 -5.90 -28.37
C ALA A 173 1.26 -6.79 -27.95
N GLY A 174 1.92 -7.43 -28.90
CA GLY A 174 3.20 -8.10 -28.60
C GLY A 174 4.24 -7.08 -28.14
N ALA A 175 4.51 -6.11 -29.01
CA ALA A 175 5.33 -4.95 -28.69
C ALA A 175 4.57 -3.65 -28.97
N ALA A 176 4.70 -2.65 -28.11
CA ALA A 176 4.25 -1.29 -28.36
C ALA A 176 5.45 -0.35 -28.48
N ILE A 177 5.54 0.36 -29.61
CA ILE A 177 6.68 1.21 -29.97
C ILE A 177 6.24 2.63 -30.35
N SER A 178 7.14 3.59 -30.15
CA SER A 178 6.97 4.97 -30.64
C SER A 178 6.88 5.02 -32.18
N PRO A 179 6.13 5.96 -32.78
CA PRO A 179 6.13 6.18 -34.23
C PRO A 179 7.49 6.60 -34.82
N THR A 180 8.41 7.04 -33.97
CA THR A 180 9.76 7.50 -34.37
C THR A 180 10.79 6.38 -34.39
N THR A 181 10.40 5.13 -34.10
CA THR A 181 11.36 4.03 -33.93
C THR A 181 11.06 2.88 -34.87
N THR A 182 12.08 2.08 -35.11
CA THR A 182 12.01 0.90 -35.97
C THR A 182 11.99 -0.37 -35.14
N TYR A 183 11.36 -1.40 -35.70
CA TYR A 183 11.51 -2.77 -35.25
C TYR A 183 12.48 -3.48 -36.19
N THR A 184 13.59 -3.99 -35.65
CA THR A 184 14.64 -4.63 -36.44
C THR A 184 14.82 -6.09 -36.01
N PRO A 185 14.15 -7.04 -36.68
CA PRO A 185 14.39 -8.47 -36.47
C PRO A 185 15.69 -8.91 -37.15
N ASN A 186 16.68 -9.31 -36.35
CA ASN A 186 17.99 -9.76 -36.82
C ASN A 186 18.18 -11.26 -36.56
N GLY A 187 17.66 -12.09 -37.47
CA GLY A 187 17.90 -13.54 -37.53
C GLY A 187 17.37 -14.38 -36.35
N GLY A 188 17.29 -15.70 -36.55
CA GLY A 188 16.73 -16.66 -35.58
C GLY A 188 15.20 -16.77 -35.63
N ALA A 189 14.61 -17.63 -34.79
CA ALA A 189 13.16 -17.79 -34.66
C ALA A 189 12.58 -16.69 -33.74
N VAL A 190 12.46 -15.47 -34.27
CA VAL A 190 11.80 -14.35 -33.58
C VAL A 190 10.29 -14.45 -33.76
N SER A 191 9.54 -14.48 -32.66
CA SER A 191 8.07 -14.52 -32.66
C SER A 191 7.50 -13.39 -31.82
N ILE A 192 6.86 -12.42 -32.48
CA ILE A 192 6.07 -11.37 -31.80
C ILE A 192 4.59 -11.65 -32.06
N GLN A 193 3.88 -12.00 -30.99
CA GLN A 193 2.47 -12.39 -31.00
C GLN A 193 1.66 -11.43 -30.14
N GLY A 194 0.41 -11.22 -30.51
CA GLY A 194 -0.51 -10.28 -29.87
C GLY A 194 -1.46 -9.72 -30.91
N ASN A 195 -2.40 -8.88 -30.49
CA ASN A 195 -3.30 -8.22 -31.41
C ASN A 195 -3.33 -6.71 -31.14
N PRO A 196 -2.56 -5.89 -31.90
CA PRO A 196 -1.66 -6.29 -33.00
C PRO A 196 -0.33 -6.89 -32.51
N SER A 197 0.43 -7.56 -33.38
CA SER A 197 1.78 -8.04 -33.01
C SER A 197 2.72 -6.90 -32.63
N VAL A 198 2.74 -5.83 -33.43
CA VAL A 198 3.47 -4.59 -33.13
C VAL A 198 2.46 -3.44 -33.22
N LEU A 199 2.32 -2.70 -32.13
CA LEU A 199 1.51 -1.49 -32.04
C LEU A 199 2.42 -0.27 -32.12
N THR A 200 2.30 0.50 -33.18
CA THR A 200 2.95 1.82 -33.27
C THR A 200 2.00 2.89 -32.77
N THR A 201 2.35 3.59 -31.70
CA THR A 201 1.46 4.58 -31.06
C THR A 201 2.23 5.69 -30.36
N SER A 202 1.75 6.93 -30.46
CA SER A 202 2.34 8.08 -29.77
C SER A 202 2.37 7.91 -28.24
N ALA A 203 1.45 7.12 -27.67
CA ALA A 203 1.45 6.81 -26.25
C ALA A 203 2.73 6.05 -25.82
N ALA A 204 3.31 5.20 -26.68
CA ALA A 204 4.58 4.54 -26.40
C ALA A 204 5.77 5.52 -26.47
N GLY A 205 5.64 6.64 -27.18
CA GLY A 205 6.59 7.74 -27.17
C GLY A 205 6.41 8.72 -26.01
N ASP A 206 5.30 8.65 -25.27
CA ASP A 206 5.00 9.55 -24.16
C ASP A 206 5.63 9.04 -22.86
N THR A 207 6.51 9.85 -22.28
CA THR A 207 7.16 9.61 -20.99
C THR A 207 6.17 9.33 -19.85
N ASN A 208 4.94 9.86 -19.91
CA ASN A 208 3.90 9.58 -18.92
C ASN A 208 3.45 8.12 -18.89
N THR A 209 3.52 7.39 -20.02
CA THR A 209 3.20 5.95 -20.07
C THR A 209 4.08 5.14 -19.13
N TYR A 210 5.32 5.60 -18.92
CA TYR A 210 6.32 4.91 -18.10
C TYR A 210 6.32 5.38 -16.66
N PHE A 211 6.00 6.66 -16.40
CA PHE A 211 6.23 7.27 -15.08
C PHE A 211 5.00 7.80 -14.37
N SER A 212 3.81 7.70 -14.97
CA SER A 212 2.54 8.13 -14.36
C SER A 212 1.56 6.95 -14.26
N TYR A 213 1.03 6.70 -13.05
CA TYR A 213 0.21 5.51 -12.75
C TYR A 213 -1.16 5.90 -12.15
N GLY A 214 -1.82 6.87 -12.78
CA GLY A 214 -3.05 7.47 -12.29
C GLY A 214 -2.80 8.36 -11.07
N GLY A 215 -3.06 7.82 -9.87
CA GLY A 215 -2.92 8.56 -8.61
C GLY A 215 -1.54 8.45 -7.95
N SER A 216 -0.54 7.94 -8.67
CA SER A 216 0.86 7.71 -8.24
C SER A 216 1.79 7.92 -9.44
N ASN A 217 3.10 7.98 -9.20
CA ASN A 217 4.14 8.07 -10.22
C ASN A 217 5.35 7.19 -9.86
N TYR A 218 6.31 7.05 -10.78
CA TYR A 218 7.54 6.28 -10.58
C TYR A 218 8.23 6.61 -9.26
N GLN A 219 8.42 7.90 -8.97
CA GLN A 219 9.12 8.38 -7.77
C GLN A 219 8.39 7.99 -6.49
N SER A 220 7.06 8.02 -6.48
CA SER A 220 6.27 7.61 -5.32
C SER A 220 6.33 6.11 -5.06
N LEU A 221 6.44 5.26 -6.10
CA LEU A 221 6.66 3.83 -5.93
C LEU A 221 8.11 3.53 -5.51
N ALA A 222 9.07 4.21 -6.11
CA ALA A 222 10.48 4.09 -5.75
C ALA A 222 10.73 4.47 -4.28
N ALA A 223 10.07 5.54 -3.80
CA ALA A 223 10.14 5.96 -2.41
C ALA A 223 9.57 4.94 -1.41
N THR A 224 8.73 4.00 -1.87
CA THR A 224 8.18 2.90 -1.06
C THR A 224 8.79 1.55 -1.37
N ALA A 225 9.95 1.53 -2.04
CA ALA A 225 10.66 0.29 -2.34
C ALA A 225 10.91 -0.53 -1.07
N ASN A 226 10.59 -1.82 -1.13
CA ASN A 226 10.93 -2.77 -0.08
C ASN A 226 12.43 -3.08 -0.09
N LEU A 227 13.03 -3.09 -1.28
CA LEU A 227 14.44 -3.37 -1.51
C LEU A 227 15.03 -2.26 -2.37
N THR A 228 16.10 -1.62 -1.89
CA THR A 228 16.85 -0.61 -2.64
C THR A 228 18.28 -1.10 -2.87
N TYR A 229 18.75 -0.96 -4.10
CA TYR A 229 20.07 -1.39 -4.54
C TYR A 229 20.87 -0.23 -5.13
N PRO A 230 22.20 -0.20 -4.94
CA PRO A 230 23.07 0.80 -5.56
C PRO A 230 23.20 0.56 -7.08
N THR A 231 23.75 1.56 -7.78
CA THR A 231 24.09 1.46 -9.21
C THR A 231 25.28 0.52 -9.46
N GLY A 232 25.42 0.02 -10.70
CA GLY A 232 26.54 -0.82 -11.14
C GLY A 232 26.48 -2.25 -10.59
N LEU A 233 25.30 -2.69 -10.18
CA LEU A 233 25.12 -3.94 -9.44
C LEU A 233 25.08 -5.16 -10.37
N VAL A 234 25.84 -6.20 -10.01
CA VAL A 234 25.71 -7.54 -10.60
C VAL A 234 25.14 -8.51 -9.57
N LEU A 235 23.90 -8.96 -9.78
CA LEU A 235 23.26 -9.97 -8.95
C LEU A 235 23.33 -11.34 -9.63
N THR A 236 23.69 -12.35 -8.84
CA THR A 236 23.76 -13.75 -9.27
C THR A 236 23.01 -14.64 -8.30
N GLY A 237 22.31 -15.65 -8.82
CA GLY A 237 21.64 -16.65 -7.99
C GLY A 237 20.55 -16.09 -7.09
N ILE A 238 19.73 -15.16 -7.61
CA ILE A 238 18.58 -14.63 -6.86
C ILE A 238 17.60 -15.79 -6.59
N GLN A 239 17.25 -16.00 -5.33
CA GLN A 239 16.41 -17.11 -4.89
C GLN A 239 15.52 -16.67 -3.72
N PRO A 240 14.36 -17.31 -3.53
CA PRO A 240 13.57 -17.10 -2.32
C PRO A 240 14.33 -17.59 -1.09
N ILE A 241 14.24 -16.83 -0.01
CA ILE A 241 14.91 -17.12 1.27
C ILE A 241 13.86 -17.26 2.35
N ALA A 242 13.74 -18.46 2.91
CA ALA A 242 12.78 -18.76 3.96
C ALA A 242 13.49 -19.29 5.21
N VAL A 243 12.99 -18.91 6.39
CA VAL A 243 13.35 -19.51 7.69
C VAL A 243 12.08 -20.10 8.28
N GLY A 244 11.95 -21.43 8.18
CA GLY A 244 10.69 -22.11 8.46
C GLY A 244 9.58 -21.62 7.53
N ALA A 245 8.43 -21.22 8.10
CA ALA A 245 7.30 -20.69 7.35
C ALA A 245 7.39 -19.17 7.03
N VAL A 246 8.50 -18.51 7.39
CA VAL A 246 8.66 -17.06 7.25
C VAL A 246 9.56 -16.73 6.08
N CYS A 247 9.03 -15.99 5.10
CA CYS A 247 9.85 -15.40 4.04
C CYS A 247 10.72 -14.26 4.60
N GLN A 248 12.02 -14.31 4.34
CA GLN A 248 12.97 -13.31 4.81
C GLN A 248 12.96 -12.09 3.90
N VAL A 249 12.74 -10.90 4.46
CA VAL A 249 12.92 -9.64 3.72
C VAL A 249 14.40 -9.29 3.75
N SER A 250 15.11 -9.49 2.63
CA SER A 250 16.57 -9.31 2.56
C SER A 250 17.00 -8.78 1.20
N SER A 251 17.84 -7.73 1.21
CA SER A 251 18.51 -7.22 0.00
C SER A 251 19.82 -7.96 -0.28
N VAL A 252 20.52 -8.43 0.77
CA VAL A 252 21.79 -9.17 0.68
C VAL A 252 21.81 -10.29 1.73
N PRO A 253 21.78 -11.57 1.34
CA PRO A 253 21.49 -12.08 -0.01
C PRO A 253 20.12 -11.64 -0.53
N ALA A 254 19.98 -11.50 -1.85
CA ALA A 254 18.77 -10.99 -2.48
C ALA A 254 17.63 -12.00 -2.42
N ASN A 255 16.53 -11.65 -1.74
CA ASN A 255 15.27 -12.37 -1.80
C ASN A 255 14.23 -11.54 -2.55
N TRP A 256 13.80 -11.99 -3.73
CA TRP A 256 12.80 -11.31 -4.55
C TRP A 256 11.45 -12.06 -4.58
N GLY A 257 11.20 -12.92 -3.58
CA GLY A 257 10.01 -13.77 -3.55
C GLY A 257 10.15 -15.02 -4.43
N ASP A 258 9.09 -15.85 -4.44
CA ASP A 258 9.05 -17.05 -5.29
C ASP A 258 7.92 -16.95 -6.34
N PRO A 259 8.23 -16.80 -7.63
CA PRO A 259 7.22 -16.84 -8.69
C PRO A 259 6.65 -18.24 -8.93
N ASN A 260 7.33 -19.29 -8.47
CA ASN A 260 6.91 -20.68 -8.64
C ASN A 260 5.88 -21.04 -7.57
N ARG A 261 4.68 -21.41 -8.02
CA ARG A 261 3.57 -21.78 -7.16
C ARG A 261 3.68 -23.26 -6.80
N ALA A 262 4.04 -23.55 -5.55
CA ALA A 262 4.17 -24.90 -5.01
C ALA A 262 2.89 -25.36 -4.31
N SER A 263 2.76 -26.68 -4.13
CA SER A 263 1.72 -27.29 -3.31
C SER A 263 2.36 -28.28 -2.34
N PRO A 264 2.41 -27.98 -1.03
CA PRO A 264 1.89 -26.77 -0.36
C PRO A 264 2.67 -25.50 -0.72
N ALA A 265 2.04 -24.33 -0.55
CA ALA A 265 2.63 -23.05 -0.91
C ALA A 265 3.90 -22.75 -0.10
N GLY A 266 4.95 -22.32 -0.80
CA GLY A 266 6.21 -21.88 -0.20
C GLY A 266 6.06 -20.56 0.56
N ALA A 267 6.93 -20.35 1.56
CA ALA A 267 6.86 -19.17 2.44
C ALA A 267 6.95 -17.83 1.67
N CYS A 268 7.71 -17.79 0.57
CA CYS A 268 7.96 -16.57 -0.21
C CYS A 268 7.03 -16.35 -1.40
N GLU A 269 6.04 -17.22 -1.61
CA GLU A 269 5.08 -17.08 -2.70
C GLU A 269 4.24 -15.81 -2.56
N LYS A 270 3.96 -15.35 -1.34
CA LYS A 270 3.16 -14.15 -1.08
C LYS A 270 4.00 -12.87 -0.93
N TYR A 271 5.30 -12.95 -1.17
CA TYR A 271 6.22 -11.83 -1.06
C TYR A 271 6.45 -11.18 -2.43
N PHE A 272 5.89 -9.98 -2.62
CA PHE A 272 5.93 -9.22 -3.87
C PHE A 272 6.59 -7.85 -3.63
N PRO A 273 7.92 -7.80 -3.46
CA PRO A 273 8.60 -6.55 -3.17
C PRO A 273 8.49 -5.54 -4.33
N ILE A 274 8.47 -4.26 -3.98
CA ILE A 274 8.95 -3.21 -4.87
C ILE A 274 10.48 -3.18 -4.74
N ILE A 275 11.18 -3.42 -5.84
CA ILE A 275 12.63 -3.47 -5.96
C ILE A 275 13.06 -2.23 -6.73
N HIS A 276 13.90 -1.37 -6.14
CA HIS A 276 14.39 -0.17 -6.77
C HIS A 276 15.92 -0.20 -6.88
N VAL A 277 16.43 -0.02 -8.10
CA VAL A 277 17.87 0.07 -8.38
C VAL A 277 18.20 1.48 -8.82
N LEU A 278 19.14 2.12 -8.12
CA LEU A 278 19.51 3.54 -8.31
C LEU A 278 20.35 3.82 -9.57
N GLY A 279 20.42 2.89 -10.51
CA GLY A 279 21.13 3.02 -11.77
C GLY A 279 21.18 1.69 -12.49
N ASP A 280 22.31 1.40 -13.14
CA ASP A 280 22.44 0.21 -13.98
C ASP A 280 22.49 -1.08 -13.16
N MET A 281 21.84 -2.12 -13.66
CA MET A 281 21.84 -3.44 -13.06
C MET A 281 22.06 -4.55 -14.09
N LYS A 282 22.76 -5.59 -13.65
CA LYS A 282 22.87 -6.87 -14.36
C LYS A 282 22.44 -8.02 -13.45
N VAL A 283 21.55 -8.87 -13.92
CA VAL A 283 21.20 -10.13 -13.26
C VAL A 283 21.68 -11.29 -14.12
N THR A 284 22.50 -12.18 -13.57
CA THR A 284 23.08 -13.30 -14.33
C THR A 284 22.27 -14.58 -14.26
N THR A 285 21.59 -14.84 -13.14
CA THR A 285 20.74 -16.02 -12.92
C THR A 285 19.76 -15.76 -11.77
N GLY A 286 18.66 -16.51 -11.74
CA GLY A 286 17.82 -16.61 -10.55
C GLY A 286 16.34 -16.50 -10.84
N ARG A 287 15.54 -16.28 -9.80
CA ARG A 287 14.12 -15.99 -9.96
C ARG A 287 13.60 -14.98 -8.94
N GLY A 288 12.56 -14.26 -9.30
CA GLY A 288 11.88 -13.31 -8.43
C GLY A 288 10.50 -12.91 -8.95
N GLN A 289 9.79 -12.11 -8.17
CA GLN A 289 8.50 -11.54 -8.51
C GLN A 289 8.32 -10.17 -7.86
N GLY A 290 7.39 -9.37 -8.37
CA GLY A 290 7.08 -8.06 -7.81
C GLY A 290 7.18 -6.92 -8.83
N VAL A 291 7.47 -5.72 -8.34
CA VAL A 291 7.67 -4.53 -9.18
C VAL A 291 9.16 -4.21 -9.19
N LEU A 292 9.80 -4.28 -10.35
CA LEU A 292 11.20 -3.93 -10.54
C LEU A 292 11.30 -2.55 -11.20
N LEU A 293 11.92 -1.61 -10.50
CA LEU A 293 12.18 -0.24 -10.92
C LEU A 293 13.70 -0.07 -11.08
N VAL A 294 14.16 0.29 -12.26
CA VAL A 294 15.59 0.50 -12.55
C VAL A 294 15.78 1.91 -13.08
N ASP A 295 16.60 2.71 -12.41
CA ASP A 295 16.86 4.11 -12.81
C ASP A 295 17.78 4.24 -14.02
N GLY A 296 18.51 3.18 -14.38
CA GLY A 296 19.36 3.10 -15.57
C GLY A 296 19.02 1.91 -16.46
N ASP A 297 20.07 1.25 -16.97
CA ASP A 297 19.98 0.09 -17.84
C ASP A 297 19.75 -1.21 -17.05
N PHE A 298 18.89 -2.10 -17.55
CA PHE A 298 18.72 -3.44 -17.01
C PHE A 298 19.20 -4.49 -18.01
N THR A 299 20.17 -5.31 -17.60
CA THR A 299 20.63 -6.48 -18.35
C THR A 299 20.29 -7.79 -17.63
N ALA A 300 19.49 -8.67 -18.27
CA ALA A 300 19.31 -10.06 -17.85
C ALA A 300 20.18 -10.99 -18.69
N ALA A 301 21.16 -11.66 -18.08
CA ALA A 301 22.25 -12.36 -18.76
C ALA A 301 22.15 -13.91 -18.70
N GLY A 302 20.94 -14.46 -18.58
CA GLY A 302 20.66 -15.89 -18.73
C GLY A 302 19.89 -16.48 -17.55
N ASN A 303 19.06 -17.49 -17.83
CA ASN A 303 18.30 -18.29 -16.86
C ASN A 303 17.68 -17.49 -15.70
N PHE A 304 17.21 -16.28 -16.01
CA PHE A 304 16.56 -15.40 -15.04
C PHE A 304 15.05 -15.41 -15.28
N VAL A 305 14.28 -15.67 -14.22
CA VAL A 305 12.82 -15.71 -14.26
C VAL A 305 12.25 -14.59 -13.42
N PHE A 306 11.44 -13.72 -14.01
CA PHE A 306 10.75 -12.68 -13.27
C PHE A 306 9.27 -12.65 -13.59
N THR A 307 8.43 -12.65 -12.55
CA THR A 307 6.98 -12.51 -12.71
C THR A 307 6.48 -11.23 -12.05
N GLY A 308 6.00 -10.29 -12.87
CA GLY A 308 5.46 -9.02 -12.40
C GLY A 308 5.70 -7.89 -13.39
N LEU A 309 5.96 -6.70 -12.85
CA LEU A 309 6.14 -5.49 -13.61
C LEU A 309 7.62 -5.09 -13.62
N VAL A 310 8.19 -4.87 -14.80
CA VAL A 310 9.54 -4.32 -14.95
C VAL A 310 9.44 -2.94 -15.59
N ILE A 311 10.02 -1.93 -14.95
CA ILE A 311 10.12 -0.56 -15.47
C ILE A 311 11.58 -0.14 -15.43
N THR A 312 12.18 0.06 -16.61
CA THR A 312 13.53 0.59 -16.78
C THR A 312 13.46 2.01 -17.30
N ARG A 313 14.27 2.90 -16.74
CA ARG A 313 14.40 4.28 -17.24
C ARG A 313 15.40 4.41 -18.40
N GLY A 314 16.29 3.44 -18.54
CA GLY A 314 17.13 3.26 -19.74
C GLY A 314 16.78 1.99 -20.49
N SER A 315 17.80 1.40 -21.11
CA SER A 315 17.67 0.24 -21.97
C SER A 315 17.29 -1.04 -21.21
N PHE A 316 16.44 -1.86 -21.82
CA PHE A 316 16.20 -3.25 -21.38
C PHE A 316 16.92 -4.23 -22.32
N LYS A 317 17.87 -4.98 -21.78
CA LYS A 317 18.76 -5.88 -22.53
C LYS A 317 18.62 -7.31 -22.00
N THR A 318 18.42 -8.27 -22.89
CA THR A 318 18.54 -9.69 -22.55
C THR A 318 19.65 -10.35 -23.35
N SER A 319 20.40 -11.23 -22.69
CA SER A 319 21.47 -12.05 -23.28
C SER A 319 21.52 -13.42 -22.63
N GLY A 320 22.20 -14.38 -23.26
CA GLY A 320 22.22 -15.77 -22.80
C GLY A 320 20.91 -16.52 -23.10
N THR A 321 20.71 -17.67 -22.47
CA THR A 321 19.55 -18.54 -22.71
C THR A 321 18.68 -18.69 -21.47
N GLY A 322 17.36 -18.83 -21.65
CA GLY A 322 16.42 -19.18 -20.59
C GLY A 322 15.86 -17.99 -19.80
N ASN A 323 16.00 -16.76 -20.29
CA ASN A 323 15.37 -15.60 -19.64
C ASN A 323 13.85 -15.66 -19.85
N LYS A 324 13.07 -15.50 -18.78
CA LYS A 324 11.60 -15.55 -18.82
C LYS A 324 11.01 -14.40 -18.01
N PHE A 325 10.21 -13.59 -18.66
CA PHE A 325 9.47 -12.49 -18.05
C PHE A 325 7.98 -12.75 -18.22
N THR A 326 7.24 -12.77 -17.12
CA THR A 326 5.79 -12.96 -17.13
C THR A 326 5.11 -11.76 -16.49
N GLY A 327 4.26 -11.04 -17.21
CA GLY A 327 3.65 -9.79 -16.74
C GLY A 327 3.80 -8.68 -17.79
N ALA A 328 4.51 -7.59 -17.49
CA ALA A 328 4.80 -6.56 -18.50
C ALA A 328 6.18 -5.93 -18.29
N VAL A 329 6.81 -5.54 -19.39
CA VAL A 329 8.09 -4.83 -19.40
C VAL A 329 7.89 -3.46 -20.05
N LEU A 330 8.29 -2.40 -19.34
CA LEU A 330 8.28 -1.03 -19.82
C LEU A 330 9.71 -0.51 -19.81
N ALA A 331 10.24 -0.21 -20.99
CA ALA A 331 11.57 0.38 -21.14
C ALA A 331 11.44 1.81 -21.65
N ALA A 332 11.58 2.77 -20.75
CA ALA A 332 11.68 4.17 -21.15
C ALA A 332 13.08 4.41 -21.69
N ASN A 333 13.18 5.11 -22.81
CA ASN A 333 14.45 5.51 -23.37
C ASN A 333 14.61 7.00 -23.09
N VAL A 334 15.25 7.29 -21.95
CA VAL A 334 15.48 8.68 -21.50
C VAL A 334 16.56 9.36 -22.36
N SER A 335 17.38 8.57 -23.07
CA SER A 335 18.23 8.99 -24.20
C SER A 335 17.72 8.41 -25.52
N VAL A 336 17.88 9.16 -26.63
CA VAL A 336 17.39 8.77 -27.98
C VAL A 336 18.11 7.53 -28.54
N ASP A 337 19.27 7.20 -27.98
CA ASP A 337 20.13 6.07 -28.39
C ASP A 337 20.01 4.82 -27.48
N ASP A 338 19.10 4.83 -26.50
CA ASP A 338 18.83 3.66 -25.67
C ASP A 338 17.83 2.73 -26.38
N ASP A 339 18.11 1.42 -26.35
CA ASP A 339 17.42 0.40 -27.14
C ASP A 339 16.93 -0.77 -26.28
N ALA A 340 15.74 -1.28 -26.61
CA ALA A 340 15.33 -2.58 -26.13
C ALA A 340 16.00 -3.67 -26.98
N THR A 341 16.95 -4.38 -26.40
CA THR A 341 17.73 -5.42 -27.12
C THR A 341 17.42 -6.79 -26.55
N LEU A 342 16.70 -7.61 -27.30
CA LEU A 342 16.35 -8.96 -26.91
C LEU A 342 17.22 -9.95 -27.67
N THR A 343 18.10 -10.68 -26.96
CA THR A 343 18.96 -11.70 -27.58
C THR A 343 18.86 -13.07 -26.91
N GLY A 344 19.31 -14.10 -27.64
CA GLY A 344 19.47 -15.46 -27.13
C GLY A 344 18.18 -16.26 -27.11
N ASN A 345 17.83 -16.88 -25.97
CA ASN A 345 16.55 -17.59 -25.78
C ASN A 345 15.74 -16.90 -24.68
N THR A 346 14.98 -15.88 -25.07
CA THR A 346 14.22 -15.01 -24.16
C THR A 346 12.73 -15.15 -24.44
N THR A 347 11.92 -15.29 -23.39
CA THR A 347 10.45 -15.24 -23.49
C THR A 347 9.90 -14.09 -22.66
N ILE A 348 9.10 -13.23 -23.27
CA ILE A 348 8.27 -12.24 -22.60
C ILE A 348 6.82 -12.63 -22.85
N GLN A 349 6.10 -12.97 -21.78
CA GLN A 349 4.72 -13.40 -21.81
C GLN A 349 3.86 -12.40 -21.04
N TYR A 350 2.92 -11.76 -21.71
CA TYR A 350 1.99 -10.86 -21.06
C TYR A 350 1.08 -11.61 -20.08
N SER A 351 0.84 -11.01 -18.92
CA SER A 351 -0.10 -11.53 -17.94
C SER A 351 -0.75 -10.41 -17.11
N SER A 352 -2.02 -10.12 -17.38
CA SER A 352 -2.79 -9.16 -16.57
C SER A 352 -3.02 -9.69 -15.15
N CYS A 353 -3.15 -11.01 -14.98
CA CYS A 353 -3.40 -11.62 -13.67
C CYS A 353 -2.18 -11.56 -12.75
N ALA A 354 -0.97 -11.77 -13.31
CA ALA A 354 0.27 -11.56 -12.58
C ALA A 354 0.43 -10.09 -12.15
N LEU A 355 0.19 -9.16 -13.09
CA LEU A 355 0.26 -7.72 -12.82
C LEU A 355 -0.75 -7.27 -11.78
N GLY A 356 -2.01 -7.69 -11.89
CA GLY A 356 -3.06 -7.39 -10.91
C GLY A 356 -2.72 -7.89 -9.51
N THR A 357 -2.17 -9.12 -9.42
CA THR A 357 -1.70 -9.69 -8.15
C THR A 357 -0.53 -8.87 -7.57
N VAL A 358 0.49 -8.58 -8.38
CA VAL A 358 1.68 -7.84 -7.96
C VAL A 358 1.35 -6.41 -7.54
N LEU A 359 0.59 -5.67 -8.35
CA LEU A 359 0.25 -4.26 -8.11
C LEU A 359 -0.71 -4.09 -6.94
N SER A 360 -1.62 -5.04 -6.71
CA SER A 360 -2.47 -5.04 -5.52
C SER A 360 -1.71 -5.40 -4.25
N SER A 361 -0.75 -6.32 -4.34
CA SER A 361 0.09 -6.73 -3.20
C SER A 361 1.06 -5.63 -2.77
N SER A 362 1.60 -4.86 -3.73
CA SER A 362 2.59 -3.79 -3.49
C SER A 362 2.00 -2.43 -3.11
N ALA A 363 0.67 -2.28 -3.07
CA ALA A 363 0.02 -1.02 -2.74
C ALA A 363 0.35 -0.55 -1.29
N THR A 364 1.09 0.55 -1.16
CA THR A 364 1.60 1.06 0.13
C THR A 364 0.67 2.05 0.82
N PHE A 365 -0.19 2.74 0.07
CA PHE A 365 -1.01 3.84 0.61
C PHE A 365 -2.50 3.56 0.45
N PRO A 366 -3.18 3.00 1.47
CA PRO A 366 -4.63 2.98 1.49
C PRO A 366 -5.17 4.42 1.55
N LYS A 367 -6.17 4.73 0.73
CA LYS A 367 -6.87 6.01 0.76
C LYS A 367 -8.19 5.84 1.50
N GLN A 368 -8.47 6.77 2.42
CA GLN A 368 -9.76 6.84 3.09
C GLN A 368 -10.84 7.21 2.07
N ALA A 369 -12.03 6.63 2.18
CA ALA A 369 -13.17 7.01 1.37
C ALA A 369 -13.50 8.50 1.59
N LYS A 370 -13.65 9.26 0.50
CA LYS A 370 -13.87 10.72 0.56
C LYS A 370 -15.25 11.10 1.10
N GLU A 371 -16.30 10.36 0.74
CA GLU A 371 -17.68 10.65 1.10
C GLU A 371 -18.22 9.56 2.03
N ARG A 372 -18.91 9.95 3.11
CA ARG A 372 -19.39 9.03 4.16
C ARG A 372 -18.30 8.12 4.71
N GLY A 373 -17.07 8.63 4.73
CA GLY A 373 -15.87 7.92 5.13
C GLY A 373 -15.71 7.76 6.63
N TRP A 374 -16.72 8.09 7.45
CA TRP A 374 -16.67 7.78 8.86
C TRP A 374 -18.05 7.41 9.39
N VAL A 375 -18.09 6.44 10.31
CA VAL A 375 -19.28 6.03 11.05
C VAL A 375 -18.93 6.13 12.53
N ASP A 376 -19.73 6.88 13.29
CA ASP A 376 -19.69 6.82 14.74
C ASP A 376 -20.26 5.46 15.17
N ALA A 377 -19.43 4.66 15.83
CA ALA A 377 -19.85 3.38 16.34
C ALA A 377 -20.39 3.51 17.77
N TYR A 378 -19.79 4.37 18.62
CA TYR A 378 -20.22 4.81 19.96
C TYR A 378 -19.18 5.74 20.62
#